data_AF-A0A846P312-F1
#
_entry.id   AF-A0A846P312-F1
#
_cell.length_a   1.000
_cell.length_b   1.000
_cell.length_c   1.000
_cell.angle_alpha   90.00
_cell.angle_beta   90.00
_cell.angle_gamma   90.00
#
_symmetry.space_group_name_H-M   'P 1'
#
loop_
_entity.id
_entity.type
_entity.pdbx_description
1 polymer ?
#
loop_
_entity_poly.entity_id
_entity_poly.type
_entity_poly.pdbx_seq_one_letter_code
_entity_poly.pdbx_strand_id
1 'polypeptide(L)'
;MRAVMILVVLVLAVVVSGCVTYFPAETAEEQACVNSGGSVTEGVCCLQTEDFPNTCLIGPCGCSPENSHEVKICDCGEGRCFDGDACVPLVTSFTECVEAGYPVIGSIPRECRTPDGRNFTEADEHCITPFNESMTLFEARRIASESDCVKDGTLKDISFCNADTATWWIDLDIEKPGCNPACVVSIVDGTAEINWRCTGII
;
A
#
# COMPACT_ATOMS: atom_id res chain seq x y z
N MET A 1 -40.15 -1.62 77.76
CA MET A 1 -40.44 -1.22 76.36
C MET A 1 -39.14 -1.16 75.60
N ARG A 2 -39.01 -1.98 74.54
CA ARG A 2 -38.12 -1.84 73.35
C ARG A 2 -36.60 -1.75 73.60
N ALA A 3 -35.73 -2.47 72.92
CA ALA A 3 -35.83 -3.56 71.95
C ALA A 3 -34.46 -4.25 71.95
N VAL A 4 -34.47 -5.59 72.05
CA VAL A 4 -33.32 -6.44 71.77
C VAL A 4 -33.22 -6.49 70.24
N MET A 5 -32.14 -5.96 69.66
CA MET A 5 -31.88 -6.07 68.22
C MET A 5 -30.48 -6.64 68.02
N ILE A 6 -30.47 -7.97 67.97
CA ILE A 6 -29.38 -8.85 67.56
C ILE A 6 -29.01 -8.48 66.12
N LEU A 7 -27.79 -7.98 65.89
CA LEU A 7 -27.24 -7.82 64.54
C LEU A 7 -26.29 -9.00 64.27
N VAL A 8 -26.83 -10.03 63.62
CA VAL A 8 -26.15 -11.25 63.19
C VAL A 8 -26.02 -11.18 61.66
N VAL A 9 -24.77 -11.11 61.19
CA VAL A 9 -24.20 -11.75 59.97
C VAL A 9 -24.78 -11.24 58.62
N LEU A 10 -23.98 -10.71 57.69
CA LEU A 10 -23.23 -11.50 56.69
C LEU A 10 -22.10 -10.65 56.08
N VAL A 11 -20.85 -10.98 56.43
CA VAL A 11 -19.69 -10.68 55.58
C VAL A 11 -19.68 -11.76 54.51
N LEU A 12 -20.17 -11.46 53.30
CA LEU A 12 -19.95 -12.31 52.13
C LEU A 12 -18.49 -12.14 51.70
N ALA A 13 -17.61 -12.88 52.33
CA ALA A 13 -16.31 -13.19 51.75
C ALA A 13 -16.57 -14.07 50.53
N VAL A 14 -16.63 -13.46 49.35
CA VAL A 14 -16.58 -14.21 48.08
C VAL A 14 -15.13 -14.68 47.93
N VAL A 15 -14.84 -15.84 48.52
CA VAL A 15 -13.64 -16.61 48.19
C VAL A 15 -13.91 -17.20 46.82
N VAL A 16 -13.63 -16.42 45.76
CA VAL A 16 -13.61 -16.96 44.39
C VAL A 16 -12.44 -17.93 44.34
N SER A 17 -12.78 -19.19 44.49
CA SER A 17 -11.89 -20.33 44.36
C SER A 17 -11.19 -20.29 43.00
N GLY A 18 -9.94 -19.81 43.01
CA GLY A 18 -8.80 -20.45 42.33
C GLY A 18 -8.88 -20.75 40.82
N CYS A 19 -9.80 -20.18 40.04
CA CYS A 19 -9.69 -20.19 38.59
C CYS A 19 -9.06 -18.86 38.17
N VAL A 20 -7.73 -18.81 38.16
CA VAL A 20 -7.02 -17.80 37.36
C VAL A 20 -7.43 -18.09 35.92
N THR A 21 -8.37 -17.32 35.39
CA THR A 21 -8.67 -17.34 33.96
C THR A 21 -7.41 -16.88 33.26
N TYR A 22 -6.64 -17.83 32.74
CA TYR A 22 -5.51 -17.59 31.87
C TYR A 22 -6.11 -17.12 30.54
N PHE A 23 -6.43 -15.83 30.45
CA PHE A 23 -6.64 -15.21 29.15
C PHE A 23 -5.28 -15.29 28.44
N PRO A 24 -5.15 -16.01 27.32
CA PRO A 24 -3.93 -15.94 26.55
C PRO A 24 -3.69 -14.46 26.25
N ALA A 25 -2.50 -13.97 26.59
CA ALA A 25 -2.14 -12.59 26.27
C ALA A 25 -2.20 -12.45 24.75
N GLU A 26 -3.07 -11.56 24.27
CA GLU A 26 -3.10 -11.15 22.87
C GLU A 26 -1.69 -10.68 22.48
N THR A 27 -1.17 -11.16 21.35
CA THR A 27 0.19 -10.80 20.94
C THR A 27 0.24 -9.34 20.51
N ALA A 28 1.44 -8.75 20.46
CA ALA A 28 1.57 -7.35 20.06
C ALA A 28 1.08 -7.13 18.62
N GLU A 29 1.34 -8.09 17.74
CA GLU A 29 0.97 -8.13 16.33
C GLU A 29 -0.54 -8.29 16.15
N GLU A 30 -1.18 -9.15 16.97
CA GLU A 30 -2.64 -9.32 16.99
C GLU A 30 -3.33 -8.00 17.33
N GLN A 31 -2.85 -7.34 18.38
CA GLN A 31 -3.39 -6.05 18.78
C GLN A 31 -3.12 -4.96 17.74
N ALA A 32 -1.98 -5.00 17.06
CA ALA A 32 -1.60 -4.05 16.02
C ALA A 32 -2.47 -4.21 14.75
N CYS A 33 -2.81 -5.45 14.39
CA CYS A 33 -3.79 -5.75 13.35
C CYS A 33 -5.14 -5.07 13.64
N VAL A 34 -5.69 -5.30 14.84
CA VAL A 34 -6.99 -4.73 15.23
C VAL A 34 -6.93 -3.20 15.30
N ASN A 35 -5.85 -2.64 15.87
CA ASN A 35 -5.67 -1.19 16.02
C ASN A 35 -5.54 -0.46 14.67
N SER A 36 -5.01 -1.13 13.64
CA SER A 36 -4.90 -0.57 12.29
C SER A 36 -6.16 -0.77 11.44
N GLY A 37 -7.21 -1.34 12.03
CA GLY A 37 -8.54 -1.54 11.44
C GLY A 37 -8.70 -2.86 10.69
N GLY A 38 -7.76 -3.80 10.86
CA GLY A 38 -7.86 -5.15 10.34
C GLY A 38 -8.64 -6.10 11.25
N SER A 39 -8.86 -7.32 10.76
CA SER A 39 -9.44 -8.41 11.53
C SER A 39 -8.54 -9.64 11.51
N VAL A 40 -8.40 -10.30 12.66
CA VAL A 40 -7.63 -11.53 12.80
C VAL A 40 -8.39 -12.68 12.15
N THR A 41 -7.74 -13.37 11.22
CA THR A 41 -8.24 -14.56 10.52
C THR A 41 -7.20 -15.67 10.57
N GLU A 42 -7.56 -16.87 10.16
CA GLU A 42 -6.61 -17.98 9.99
C GLU A 42 -6.38 -18.22 8.50
N GLY A 43 -5.14 -18.52 8.12
CA GLY A 43 -4.79 -18.87 6.74
C GLY A 43 -3.63 -19.84 6.67
N VAL A 44 -3.46 -20.44 5.49
CA VAL A 44 -2.45 -21.49 5.26
C VAL A 44 -1.19 -20.85 4.68
N CYS A 45 -0.09 -20.88 5.44
CA CYS A 45 1.18 -20.29 5.05
C CYS A 45 2.33 -21.29 5.11
N CYS A 46 3.50 -20.93 4.58
CA CYS A 46 4.67 -21.81 4.54
C CYS A 46 5.09 -22.24 5.95
N LEU A 47 5.61 -23.46 6.14
CA LEU A 47 5.99 -24.03 7.45
C LEU A 47 6.93 -23.18 8.33
N GLN A 48 7.64 -22.21 7.75
CA GLN A 48 8.57 -21.33 8.48
C GLN A 48 7.98 -19.94 8.77
N THR A 49 6.72 -19.74 8.38
CA THR A 49 6.00 -18.48 8.57
C THR A 49 5.35 -18.52 9.94
N GLU A 50 5.55 -17.46 10.71
CA GLU A 50 4.91 -17.25 12.00
C GLU A 50 3.55 -16.56 11.83
N ASP A 51 2.80 -16.45 12.93
CA ASP A 51 1.56 -15.67 12.98
C ASP A 51 1.81 -14.21 12.60
N PHE A 52 0.81 -13.59 11.97
CA PHE A 52 0.83 -12.22 11.47
C PHE A 52 1.99 -11.92 10.51
N PRO A 53 2.18 -12.74 9.44
CA PRO A 53 3.21 -12.45 8.46
C PRO A 53 2.92 -11.13 7.74
N ASN A 54 3.97 -10.49 7.22
CA ASN A 54 3.82 -9.36 6.33
C ASN A 54 3.11 -9.83 5.04
N THR A 55 1.83 -9.51 4.90
CA THR A 55 1.00 -9.86 3.73
C THR A 55 1.14 -8.86 2.58
N CYS A 56 1.93 -7.79 2.76
CA CYS A 56 2.32 -6.90 1.68
C CYS A 56 3.40 -7.50 0.76
N LEU A 57 4.15 -8.49 1.25
CA LEU A 57 5.17 -9.19 0.49
C LEU A 57 4.61 -10.45 -0.18
N ILE A 58 5.08 -10.70 -1.40
CA ILE A 58 4.83 -11.98 -2.08
C ILE A 58 5.72 -13.04 -1.43
N GLY A 59 5.12 -14.14 -0.98
CA GLY A 59 5.88 -15.32 -0.54
C GLY A 59 5.51 -15.99 0.79
N PRO A 60 4.97 -15.33 1.83
CA PRO A 60 4.79 -16.00 3.13
C PRO A 60 3.77 -17.16 3.06
N CYS A 61 2.81 -17.09 2.12
CA CYS A 61 1.73 -18.07 2.01
C CYS A 61 1.65 -18.71 0.62
N GLY A 62 2.75 -18.71 -0.14
CA GLY A 62 2.83 -19.26 -1.50
C GLY A 62 3.38 -20.69 -1.62
N CYS A 63 3.29 -21.52 -0.58
CA CYS A 63 3.89 -22.85 -0.54
C CYS A 63 2.93 -23.99 -0.96
N SER A 64 3.49 -25.17 -1.24
CA SER A 64 2.70 -26.38 -1.49
C SER A 64 1.99 -26.87 -0.22
N PRO A 65 0.84 -27.59 -0.34
CA PRO A 65 0.08 -28.05 0.83
C PRO A 65 0.90 -28.83 1.85
N GLU A 66 1.80 -29.70 1.38
CA GLU A 66 2.68 -30.50 2.24
C GLU A 66 3.79 -29.71 2.95
N ASN A 67 4.03 -28.47 2.52
CA ASN A 67 4.98 -27.54 3.14
C ASN A 67 4.26 -26.31 3.72
N SER A 68 3.01 -26.51 4.16
CA SER A 68 2.17 -25.45 4.70
C SER A 68 1.53 -25.83 6.04
N HIS A 69 1.15 -24.81 6.82
CA HIS A 69 0.44 -24.94 8.09
C HIS A 69 -0.47 -23.73 8.32
N GLU A 70 -1.42 -23.85 9.24
CA GLU A 70 -2.32 -22.76 9.61
C GLU A 70 -1.61 -21.77 10.54
N VAL A 71 -1.73 -20.48 10.21
CA VAL A 71 -1.23 -19.36 11.01
C VAL A 71 -2.33 -18.30 11.12
N LYS A 72 -2.25 -17.46 12.16
CA LYS A 72 -3.05 -16.24 12.23
C LYS A 72 -2.57 -15.24 11.19
N ILE A 73 -3.49 -14.56 10.53
CA ILE A 73 -3.25 -13.55 9.52
C ILE A 73 -4.08 -12.32 9.84
N CYS A 74 -3.50 -11.13 9.62
CA CYS A 74 -4.27 -9.90 9.64
C CYS A 74 -4.93 -9.65 8.27
N ASP A 75 -6.26 -9.71 8.24
CA ASP A 75 -7.06 -9.28 7.09
C ASP A 75 -7.29 -7.77 7.17
N CYS A 76 -6.69 -7.02 6.25
CA CYS A 76 -6.78 -5.57 6.19
C CYS A 76 -7.89 -5.05 5.26
N GLY A 77 -8.67 -5.94 4.64
CA GLY A 77 -9.68 -5.61 3.64
C GLY A 77 -9.10 -5.24 2.26
N GLU A 78 -9.98 -4.82 1.34
CA GLU A 78 -9.59 -4.49 -0.04
C GLU A 78 -8.57 -3.34 -0.13
N GLY A 79 -7.57 -3.51 -0.99
CA GLY A 79 -6.56 -2.49 -1.29
C GLY A 79 -5.55 -2.23 -0.16
N ARG A 80 -5.51 -3.09 0.86
CA ARG A 80 -4.59 -2.97 2.00
C ARG A 80 -3.94 -4.31 2.32
N CYS A 81 -2.82 -4.25 3.02
CA CYS A 81 -2.06 -5.41 3.48
C CYS A 81 -1.44 -5.11 4.84
N PHE A 82 -1.06 -6.13 5.58
CA PHE A 82 -0.41 -6.00 6.88
C PHE A 82 1.10 -6.04 6.68
N ASP A 83 1.83 -5.03 7.15
CA ASP A 83 3.29 -4.96 7.00
C ASP A 83 4.08 -5.67 8.12
N GLY A 84 3.39 -6.19 9.13
CA GLY A 84 3.97 -6.70 10.37
C GLY A 84 3.61 -5.85 11.59
N ASP A 85 3.31 -4.57 11.37
CA ASP A 85 2.99 -3.60 12.42
C ASP A 85 1.61 -2.94 12.22
N ALA A 86 1.15 -2.75 10.98
CA ALA A 86 -0.11 -2.09 10.66
C ALA A 86 -0.66 -2.50 9.29
N CYS A 87 -1.97 -2.34 9.12
CA CYS A 87 -2.61 -2.32 7.83
C CYS A 87 -2.21 -1.06 7.03
N VAL A 88 -1.47 -1.23 5.96
CA VAL A 88 -1.00 -0.18 5.05
C VAL A 88 -1.61 -0.34 3.65
N PRO A 89 -1.58 0.70 2.79
CA PRO A 89 -2.00 0.57 1.39
C PRO A 89 -1.23 -0.55 0.66
N LEU A 90 -1.96 -1.35 -0.12
CA LEU A 90 -1.38 -2.34 -1.01
C LEU A 90 -0.86 -1.63 -2.26
N VAL A 91 0.45 -1.40 -2.27
CA VAL A 91 1.19 -0.80 -3.39
C VAL A 91 1.89 -1.88 -4.20
N THR A 92 1.75 -1.82 -5.53
CA THR A 92 2.31 -2.79 -6.47
C THR A 92 3.14 -2.17 -7.59
N SER A 93 3.18 -0.83 -7.71
CA SER A 93 3.94 -0.10 -8.72
C SER A 93 4.65 1.13 -8.14
N PHE A 94 5.57 1.74 -8.92
CA PHE A 94 6.23 2.98 -8.51
C PHE A 94 5.20 4.11 -8.43
N THR A 95 4.33 4.23 -9.43
CA THR A 95 3.25 5.23 -9.44
C THR A 95 2.36 5.13 -8.19
N GLU A 96 1.86 3.94 -7.86
CA GLU A 96 1.04 3.74 -6.64
C GLU A 96 1.81 4.07 -5.36
N CYS A 97 3.12 3.81 -5.32
CA CYS A 97 3.96 4.10 -4.16
C CYS A 97 4.04 5.61 -3.91
N VAL A 98 4.24 6.39 -4.97
CA VAL A 98 4.27 7.84 -4.92
C VAL A 98 2.91 8.40 -4.52
N GLU A 99 1.83 7.90 -5.13
CA GLU A 99 0.46 8.35 -4.82
C GLU A 99 0.05 8.06 -3.37
N ALA A 100 0.56 6.96 -2.80
CA ALA A 100 0.41 6.66 -1.38
C ALA A 100 1.22 7.58 -0.45
N GLY A 101 2.02 8.50 -1.01
CA GLY A 101 2.79 9.51 -0.26
C GLY A 101 4.11 8.99 0.30
N TYR A 102 4.60 7.86 -0.18
CA TYR A 102 5.87 7.29 0.27
C TYR A 102 7.08 8.07 -0.30
N PRO A 103 8.21 8.09 0.42
CA PRO A 103 9.38 8.86 0.01
C PRO A 103 9.99 8.31 -1.28
N VAL A 104 10.14 9.20 -2.25
CA VAL A 104 11.00 8.99 -3.43
C VAL A 104 12.42 9.39 -3.07
N ILE A 105 13.36 8.48 -3.26
CA ILE A 105 14.78 8.68 -3.05
C ILE A 105 15.57 8.42 -4.33
N GLY A 106 16.79 8.95 -4.36
CA GLY A 106 17.60 8.91 -5.57
C GLY A 106 17.01 9.78 -6.68
N SER A 107 17.72 9.87 -7.80
CA SER A 107 17.30 10.71 -8.93
C SER A 107 17.30 9.98 -10.25
N ILE A 108 18.10 8.92 -10.42
CA ILE A 108 18.29 8.20 -11.70
C ILE A 108 18.72 6.74 -11.43
N PRO A 109 17.84 5.75 -11.66
CA PRO A 109 16.38 5.89 -11.70
C PRO A 109 15.85 6.30 -10.32
N ARG A 110 14.65 6.88 -10.27
CA ARG A 110 13.98 7.17 -8.99
C ARG A 110 13.47 5.89 -8.34
N GLU A 111 13.58 5.84 -7.02
CA GLU A 111 13.15 4.72 -6.18
C GLU A 111 12.11 5.20 -5.18
N CYS A 112 10.96 4.54 -5.08
CA CYS A 112 9.98 4.79 -4.04
C CYS A 112 10.02 3.67 -3.00
N ARG A 113 10.16 4.03 -1.72
CA ARG A 113 10.34 3.05 -0.63
C ARG A 113 9.22 3.10 0.38
N THR A 114 8.68 1.94 0.69
CA THR A 114 7.68 1.78 1.73
C THR A 114 8.34 1.50 3.09
N PRO A 115 7.66 1.78 4.21
CA PRO A 115 8.15 1.44 5.55
C PRO A 115 8.45 -0.05 5.73
N ASP A 116 7.71 -0.90 5.03
CA ASP A 116 7.83 -2.36 5.06
C ASP A 116 8.97 -2.92 4.19
N GLY A 117 9.80 -2.04 3.63
CA GLY A 117 11.03 -2.40 2.92
C GLY A 117 10.85 -2.75 1.45
N ARG A 118 9.64 -2.66 0.89
CA ARG A 118 9.43 -2.76 -0.56
C ARG A 118 10.07 -1.55 -1.25
N ASN A 119 10.66 -1.82 -2.41
CA ASN A 119 11.28 -0.81 -3.26
C ASN A 119 10.69 -0.92 -4.66
N PHE A 120 10.15 0.18 -5.16
CA PHE A 120 9.62 0.27 -6.51
C PHE A 120 10.50 1.23 -7.29
N THR A 121 10.92 0.84 -8.49
CA THR A 121 11.75 1.70 -9.34
C THR A 121 11.00 2.06 -10.61
N GLU A 122 11.15 3.30 -11.07
CA GLU A 122 10.55 3.72 -12.35
C GLU A 122 11.18 2.98 -13.56
N ALA A 123 12.33 2.33 -13.38
CA ALA A 123 12.96 1.50 -14.40
C ALA A 123 12.29 0.12 -14.55
N ASP A 124 11.59 -0.36 -13.50
CA ASP A 124 10.87 -1.63 -13.52
C ASP A 124 9.38 -1.46 -13.90
N GLU A 125 8.88 -0.23 -13.97
CA GLU A 125 7.50 0.07 -14.35
C GLU A 125 7.37 0.17 -15.88
N HIS A 126 6.71 -0.82 -16.49
CA HIS A 126 6.54 -0.91 -17.94
C HIS A 126 5.11 -0.56 -18.36
N CYS A 127 5.00 0.23 -19.41
CA CYS A 127 3.79 0.27 -20.23
C CYS A 127 3.99 -0.70 -21.39
N ILE A 128 3.10 -1.67 -21.54
CA ILE A 128 3.14 -2.68 -22.60
C ILE A 128 1.87 -2.56 -23.44
N THR A 129 2.02 -2.40 -24.74
CA THR A 129 0.89 -2.24 -25.69
C THR A 129 0.31 -3.60 -26.08
N PRO A 130 -0.92 -3.66 -26.64
CA PRO A 130 -1.48 -4.89 -27.22
C PRO A 130 -0.63 -5.47 -28.37
N PHE A 131 0.24 -4.67 -28.97
CA PHE A 131 1.16 -5.08 -30.04
C PHE A 131 2.57 -5.41 -29.54
N ASN A 132 2.73 -5.54 -28.21
CA ASN A 132 3.98 -5.90 -27.54
C ASN A 132 5.11 -4.87 -27.76
N GLU A 133 4.77 -3.60 -28.03
CA GLU A 133 5.69 -2.49 -27.81
C GLU A 133 5.75 -2.17 -26.31
N SER A 134 6.90 -1.70 -25.83
CA SER A 134 7.07 -1.40 -24.40
C SER A 134 8.03 -0.24 -24.18
N MET A 135 7.76 0.55 -23.15
CA MET A 135 8.64 1.61 -22.65
C MET A 135 8.53 1.69 -21.14
N THR A 136 9.67 1.87 -20.47
CA THR A 136 9.70 2.08 -19.01
C THR A 136 9.29 3.49 -18.64
N LEU A 137 8.76 3.70 -17.44
CA LEU A 137 8.51 5.05 -16.92
C LEU A 137 9.80 5.88 -16.89
N PHE A 138 10.93 5.26 -16.54
CA PHE A 138 12.25 5.89 -16.59
C PHE A 138 12.56 6.48 -17.99
N GLU A 139 12.40 5.67 -19.04
CA GLU A 139 12.66 6.10 -20.41
C GLU A 139 11.69 7.18 -20.87
N ALA A 140 10.40 7.03 -20.57
CA ALA A 140 9.39 8.03 -20.89
C ALA A 140 9.70 9.38 -20.24
N ARG A 141 10.07 9.39 -18.95
CA ARG A 141 10.46 10.63 -18.25
C ARG A 141 11.74 11.24 -18.82
N ARG A 142 12.72 10.42 -19.23
CA ARG A 142 13.91 10.92 -19.92
C ARG A 142 13.53 11.65 -21.20
N ILE A 143 12.71 11.05 -22.05
CA ILE A 143 12.21 11.66 -23.30
C ILE A 143 11.46 12.96 -22.99
N ALA A 144 10.54 12.94 -22.02
CA ALA A 144 9.77 14.12 -21.61
C ALA A 144 10.67 15.25 -21.08
N SER A 145 11.75 14.91 -20.34
CA SER A 145 12.71 15.88 -19.80
C SER A 145 13.65 16.48 -20.85
N GLU A 146 13.83 15.79 -21.98
CA GLU A 146 14.63 16.24 -23.11
C GLU A 146 13.78 16.95 -24.18
N SER A 147 12.46 17.01 -24.01
CA SER A 147 11.51 17.57 -24.98
C SER A 147 11.04 18.97 -24.62
N ASP A 148 10.15 19.50 -25.45
CA ASP A 148 9.50 20.79 -25.25
C ASP A 148 8.57 20.81 -24.02
N CYS A 149 8.20 19.65 -23.47
CA CYS A 149 7.30 19.54 -22.32
C CYS A 149 7.79 20.29 -21.08
N VAL A 150 9.11 20.42 -20.89
CA VAL A 150 9.72 21.05 -19.70
C VAL A 150 10.20 22.48 -19.94
N LYS A 151 9.81 23.11 -21.06
CA LYS A 151 10.16 24.52 -21.33
C LYS A 151 9.47 25.49 -20.37
N ASP A 152 8.22 25.21 -20.04
CA ASP A 152 7.34 26.11 -19.28
C ASP A 152 7.05 25.61 -17.86
N GLY A 153 7.63 24.48 -17.45
CA GLY A 153 7.45 23.89 -16.12
C GLY A 153 8.21 22.57 -15.94
N THR A 154 7.90 21.82 -14.88
CA THR A 154 8.56 20.55 -14.55
C THR A 154 7.60 19.36 -14.65
N LEU A 155 8.15 18.17 -14.84
CA LEU A 155 7.38 16.92 -14.71
C LEU A 155 6.99 16.70 -13.25
N LYS A 156 5.73 16.34 -12.99
CA LYS A 156 5.27 15.82 -11.70
C LYS A 156 5.66 14.35 -11.57
N ASP A 157 5.42 13.81 -10.38
CA ASP A 157 5.64 12.40 -10.09
C ASP A 157 4.46 11.52 -10.51
N ILE A 158 3.30 12.14 -10.77
CA ILE A 158 2.08 11.46 -11.22
C ILE A 158 2.22 11.14 -12.71
N SER A 159 2.05 9.86 -13.03
CA SER A 159 2.06 9.37 -14.41
C SER A 159 1.07 8.24 -14.59
N PHE A 160 0.62 7.99 -15.82
CA PHE A 160 -0.16 6.80 -16.13
C PHE A 160 0.17 6.26 -17.52
N CYS A 161 0.11 4.93 -17.67
CA CYS A 161 0.25 4.22 -18.93
C CYS A 161 -1.10 4.08 -19.63
N ASN A 162 -1.19 4.53 -20.88
CA ASN A 162 -2.30 4.24 -21.77
C ASN A 162 -1.85 3.24 -22.85
N ALA A 163 -1.98 1.95 -22.56
CA ALA A 163 -1.58 0.87 -23.46
C ALA A 163 -2.35 0.86 -24.79
N ASP A 164 -3.64 1.26 -24.78
CA ASP A 164 -4.49 1.29 -25.99
C ASP A 164 -4.00 2.29 -27.03
N THR A 165 -3.49 3.42 -26.57
CA THR A 165 -2.94 4.48 -27.43
C THR A 165 -1.42 4.42 -27.53
N ALA A 166 -0.78 3.43 -26.89
CA ALA A 166 0.67 3.31 -26.80
C ALA A 166 1.35 4.59 -26.29
N THR A 167 0.83 5.18 -25.21
CA THR A 167 1.37 6.42 -24.64
C THR A 167 1.59 6.38 -23.14
N TRP A 168 2.65 7.04 -22.69
CA TRP A 168 2.86 7.45 -21.32
C TRP A 168 2.36 8.87 -21.12
N TRP A 169 1.61 9.11 -20.05
CA TRP A 169 1.14 10.44 -19.67
C TRP A 169 1.82 10.82 -18.36
N ILE A 170 2.60 11.90 -18.35
CA ILE A 170 3.30 12.39 -17.16
C ILE A 170 2.78 13.79 -16.88
N ASP A 171 2.17 14.01 -15.71
CA ASP A 171 1.56 15.30 -15.40
C ASP A 171 2.62 16.41 -15.34
N LEU A 172 2.22 17.62 -15.72
CA LEU A 172 3.09 18.80 -15.73
C LEU A 172 2.73 19.76 -14.60
N ASP A 173 3.75 20.38 -14.02
CA ASP A 173 3.61 21.47 -13.07
C ASP A 173 3.61 22.82 -13.77
N ILE A 174 2.52 23.05 -14.53
CA ILE A 174 2.27 24.27 -15.27
C ILE A 174 0.84 24.72 -14.95
N GLU A 175 0.70 25.95 -14.47
CA GLU A 175 -0.60 26.52 -14.14
C GLU A 175 -1.28 27.10 -15.39
N LYS A 176 -2.46 26.59 -15.71
CA LYS A 176 -3.38 27.20 -16.68
C LYS A 176 -4.82 27.01 -16.22
N PRO A 177 -5.60 28.09 -16.04
CA PRO A 177 -6.96 28.01 -15.54
C PRO A 177 -7.81 27.01 -16.33
N GLY A 178 -8.50 26.11 -15.61
CA GLY A 178 -9.38 25.09 -16.19
C GLY A 178 -8.67 23.92 -16.88
N CYS A 179 -7.34 23.84 -16.84
CA CYS A 179 -6.56 22.80 -17.53
C CYS A 179 -5.70 21.98 -16.57
N ASN A 180 -5.53 20.69 -16.90
CA ASN A 180 -4.58 19.79 -16.24
C ASN A 180 -3.61 19.20 -17.29
N PRO A 181 -2.46 19.86 -17.54
CA PRO A 181 -1.53 19.47 -18.60
C PRO A 181 -0.74 18.19 -18.26
N ALA A 182 -0.45 17.42 -19.30
CA ALA A 182 0.46 16.27 -19.22
C ALA A 182 1.40 16.25 -20.43
N CYS A 183 2.63 15.79 -20.24
CA CYS A 183 3.51 15.39 -21.31
C CYS A 183 3.14 13.98 -21.74
N VAL A 184 2.69 13.84 -22.99
CA VAL A 184 2.32 12.57 -23.60
C VAL A 184 3.49 12.08 -24.42
N VAL A 185 4.07 10.96 -24.02
CA VAL A 185 5.20 10.32 -24.68
C VAL A 185 4.70 9.08 -25.42
N SER A 186 4.96 9.03 -26.72
CA SER A 186 4.62 7.89 -27.57
C SER A 186 5.63 6.76 -27.38
N ILE A 187 5.10 5.56 -27.10
CA ILE A 187 5.89 4.33 -26.93
C ILE A 187 6.43 3.86 -28.29
N VAL A 188 5.72 4.16 -29.37
CA VAL A 188 6.02 3.63 -30.72
C VAL A 188 7.19 4.36 -31.37
N ASP A 189 7.24 5.69 -31.26
CA ASP A 189 8.23 6.51 -31.97
C ASP A 189 9.09 7.39 -31.05
N GLY A 190 8.85 7.35 -29.73
CA GLY A 190 9.64 8.11 -28.75
C GLY A 190 9.46 9.62 -28.83
N THR A 191 8.37 10.09 -29.43
CA THR A 191 8.03 11.53 -29.47
C THR A 191 7.30 11.97 -28.20
N ALA A 192 7.36 13.27 -27.89
CA ALA A 192 6.69 13.83 -26.73
C ALA A 192 6.01 15.16 -27.05
N GLU A 193 4.76 15.31 -26.60
CA GLU A 193 3.95 16.51 -26.79
C GLU A 193 3.10 16.85 -25.57
N ILE A 194 2.78 18.13 -25.38
CA ILE A 194 1.91 18.56 -24.27
C ILE A 194 0.45 18.34 -24.66
N ASN A 195 -0.27 17.55 -23.88
CA ASN A 195 -1.72 17.42 -23.96
C ASN A 195 -2.38 18.27 -22.87
N TRP A 196 -3.19 19.25 -23.29
CA TRP A 196 -3.93 20.12 -22.40
C TRP A 196 -5.34 19.56 -22.15
N ARG A 197 -5.52 18.83 -21.05
CA ARG A 197 -6.83 18.34 -20.63
C ARG A 197 -7.62 19.47 -19.95
N CYS A 198 -8.30 20.30 -20.74
CA CYS A 198 -9.06 21.44 -20.24
C CYS A 198 -10.56 21.14 -20.13
N THR A 199 -11.18 21.59 -19.04
CA THR A 199 -12.64 21.58 -18.87
C THR A 199 -13.17 23.00 -19.14
N GLY A 200 -14.22 23.12 -19.93
CA GLY A 200 -14.72 24.39 -20.48
C GLY A 200 -15.41 25.34 -19.50
N ILE A 201 -15.03 25.35 -18.22
CA ILE A 201 -15.47 26.36 -17.26
C ILE A 201 -14.32 27.36 -17.10
N ILE A 202 -14.39 28.42 -17.91
CA ILE A 202 -13.64 29.67 -17.76
C ILE A 202 -14.38 30.62 -16.84
#